data_AF-A0A6M0IJ64-F1
#
_entry.id   AF-A0A6M0IJ64-F1
#
_cell.length_a   1.000
_cell.length_b   1.000
_cell.length_c   1.000
_cell.angle_alpha   90.00
_cell.angle_beta   90.00
_cell.angle_gamma   90.00
#
_symmetry.space_group_name_H-M   'P 1'
#
loop_
_entity.id
_entity.type
_entity.pdbx_description
1 polymer ?
#
loop_
_entity_poly.entity_id
_entity_poly.type
_entity_poly.pdbx_seq_one_letter_code
_entity_poly.pdbx_strand_id
1 'polypeptide(L)'
;MEKVGVSAPLGRRVWVMQFVYLAVSCLLVWLIVELPENNDWLTGTVARFYGQRQRLGGTTDRQSREREGYKTAYTYTTLIKQHVKPTDYFLIPPQRYLIRNAYKLGAADGYVWLYPSVLYYHLGKAVHLLDMTGPDTTWHWATHTFWVQNKQLVLLRLTAENRQAVFTEFRKYDPQFFAYTPEQARRYYYSQK
;
A
#
# COMPACT_ATOMS: atom_id res chain seq x y z
N MET A 1 -7.42 20.69 -75.08
CA MET A 1 -7.01 19.56 -74.22
C MET A 1 -5.52 19.73 -73.97
N GLU A 2 -5.15 20.23 -72.80
CA GLU A 2 -3.78 20.10 -72.28
C GLU A 2 -3.87 19.90 -70.78
N LYS A 3 -3.10 18.93 -70.30
CA LYS A 3 -3.18 18.32 -68.98
C LYS A 3 -1.98 18.80 -68.15
N VAL A 4 -2.22 18.92 -66.84
CA VAL A 4 -1.27 18.71 -65.75
C VAL A 4 -0.38 19.89 -65.34
N GLY A 5 -0.60 20.30 -64.09
CA GLY A 5 0.35 21.04 -63.26
C GLY A 5 -0.13 21.03 -61.82
N VAL A 6 -0.18 19.84 -61.19
CA VAL A 6 -0.56 19.67 -59.78
C VAL A 6 0.50 20.37 -58.92
N SER A 7 0.21 21.61 -58.50
CA SER A 7 1.04 22.34 -57.55
C SER A 7 0.69 21.91 -56.13
N ALA A 8 1.36 20.88 -55.61
CA ALA A 8 1.52 20.70 -54.17
C ALA A 8 2.82 19.91 -53.88
N PRO A 9 3.52 20.13 -52.75
CA PRO A 9 3.23 21.10 -51.68
C PRO A 9 4.50 21.78 -51.13
N LEU A 10 4.61 23.11 -51.24
CA LEU A 10 5.62 23.87 -50.49
C LEU A 10 5.56 23.56 -48.97
N GLY A 11 4.35 23.30 -48.44
CA GLY A 11 4.14 22.93 -47.04
C GLY A 11 4.82 21.62 -46.62
N ARG A 12 4.82 20.58 -47.46
CA ARG A 12 5.43 19.27 -47.11
C ARG A 12 6.96 19.39 -47.01
N ARG A 13 7.57 20.22 -47.85
CA ARG A 13 9.02 20.48 -47.82
C ARG A 13 9.44 21.26 -46.56
N VAL A 14 8.62 22.22 -46.13
CA VAL A 14 8.83 22.98 -44.89
C VAL A 14 8.73 22.08 -43.65
N TRP A 15 7.69 21.24 -43.58
CA TRP A 15 7.54 20.30 -42.46
C TRP A 15 8.69 19.28 -42.39
N VAL A 16 9.14 18.77 -43.55
CA VAL A 16 10.32 17.90 -43.60
C VAL A 16 11.57 18.61 -43.06
N MET A 17 11.80 19.88 -43.43
CA MET A 17 12.92 20.65 -42.86
C MET A 17 12.78 20.85 -41.34
N GLN A 18 11.57 21.15 -40.84
CA GLN A 18 11.34 21.29 -39.39
C GLN A 18 11.62 19.99 -38.63
N PHE A 19 11.22 18.84 -39.18
CA PHE A 19 11.56 17.53 -38.61
C PHE A 19 13.07 17.26 -38.65
N VAL A 20 13.76 17.66 -39.72
CA VAL A 20 15.22 17.56 -39.79
C VAL A 20 15.89 18.45 -38.74
N TYR A 21 15.45 19.70 -38.57
CA TYR A 21 15.98 20.58 -37.52
C TYR A 21 15.71 20.05 -36.12
N LEU A 22 14.52 19.49 -35.87
CA LEU A 22 14.19 18.86 -34.60
C LEU A 22 15.07 17.63 -34.36
N ALA A 23 15.20 16.75 -35.36
CA ALA A 23 16.02 15.55 -35.25
C ALA A 23 17.49 15.90 -34.98
N VAL A 24 18.06 16.88 -35.69
CA VAL A 24 19.42 17.37 -35.47
C VAL A 24 19.55 18.01 -34.09
N SER A 25 18.60 18.82 -33.66
CA SER A 25 18.60 19.42 -32.32
C SER A 25 18.55 18.36 -31.21
N CYS A 26 17.71 17.34 -31.34
CA CYS A 26 17.65 16.22 -30.42
C CYS A 26 18.96 15.42 -30.41
N LEU A 27 19.58 15.21 -31.57
CA LEU A 27 20.86 14.51 -31.71
C LEU A 27 22.00 15.29 -31.05
N LEU A 28 22.03 16.61 -31.20
CA LEU A 28 22.99 17.49 -30.54
C LEU A 28 22.82 17.49 -29.03
N VAL A 29 21.58 17.58 -28.54
CA VAL A 29 21.28 17.47 -27.10
C VAL A 29 21.71 16.10 -26.55
N TRP A 30 21.42 15.02 -27.28
CA TRP A 30 21.83 13.68 -26.88
C TRP A 30 23.35 13.53 -26.82
N LEU A 31 24.07 14.03 -27.83
CA LEU A 31 25.54 14.05 -27.85
C LEU A 31 26.12 14.85 -26.68
N ILE A 32 25.53 16.00 -26.34
CA ILE A 32 25.96 16.81 -25.19
C ILE A 32 25.73 16.07 -23.88
N VAL A 33 24.61 15.36 -23.74
CA VAL A 33 24.29 14.57 -22.53
C VAL A 33 25.20 13.34 -22.39
N GLU A 34 25.56 12.69 -23.49
CA GLU A 34 26.48 11.54 -23.55
C GLU A 34 27.94 11.92 -23.27
N LEU A 35 28.30 13.20 -23.29
CA LEU A 35 29.66 13.62 -22.91
C LEU A 35 29.96 13.13 -21.48
N PRO A 36 31.17 12.55 -21.25
CA PRO A 36 31.50 11.88 -19.99
C PRO A 36 31.24 12.75 -18.76
N GLU A 37 31.67 14.01 -18.79
CA GLU A 37 31.48 14.95 -17.67
C GLU A 37 30.00 15.26 -17.38
N ASN A 38 29.17 15.36 -18.42
CA ASN A 38 27.75 15.66 -18.28
C ASN A 38 26.98 14.42 -17.79
N ASN A 39 27.33 13.24 -18.30
CA ASN A 39 26.76 11.99 -17.83
C ASN A 39 27.18 11.69 -16.38
N ASP A 40 28.45 11.93 -16.02
CA ASP A 40 28.96 11.80 -14.65
C ASP A 40 28.31 12.82 -13.70
N TRP A 41 28.06 14.04 -14.17
CA TRP A 41 27.33 15.04 -13.40
C TRP A 41 25.86 14.66 -13.22
N LEU A 42 25.18 14.17 -14.27
CA LEU A 42 23.79 13.72 -14.21
C LEU A 42 23.66 12.50 -13.29
N THR A 43 24.46 11.46 -13.49
CA THR A 43 24.40 10.25 -12.67
C THR A 43 24.88 10.50 -11.24
N GLY A 44 25.92 11.32 -11.06
CA GLY A 44 26.51 11.56 -9.75
C GLY A 44 25.76 12.62 -8.93
N THR A 45 25.56 13.81 -9.48
CA THR A 45 25.02 14.96 -8.73
C THR A 45 23.50 14.88 -8.60
N VAL A 46 22.79 14.55 -9.68
CA VAL A 46 21.32 14.45 -9.65
C VAL A 46 20.88 13.27 -8.80
N ALA A 47 21.54 12.10 -8.91
CA ALA A 47 21.24 10.98 -8.03
C ALA A 47 21.58 11.29 -6.56
N ARG A 48 22.68 12.00 -6.28
CA ARG A 48 22.99 12.48 -4.92
C ARG A 48 21.92 13.44 -4.40
N PHE A 49 21.44 14.38 -5.21
CA PHE A 49 20.37 15.30 -4.82
C PHE A 49 19.06 14.57 -4.51
N TYR A 50 18.61 13.68 -5.40
CA TYR A 50 17.39 12.91 -5.16
C TYR A 50 17.53 11.94 -4.00
N GLY A 51 18.69 11.28 -3.85
CA GLY A 51 18.99 10.42 -2.71
C GLY A 51 19.02 11.19 -1.38
N GLN A 52 19.62 12.39 -1.36
CA GLN A 52 19.59 13.28 -0.19
C GLN A 52 18.17 13.76 0.11
N ARG A 53 17.41 14.16 -0.91
CA ARG A 53 16.01 14.60 -0.75
C ARG A 53 15.13 13.46 -0.23
N GLN A 54 15.31 12.25 -0.73
CA GLN A 54 14.61 11.06 -0.25
C GLN A 54 15.00 10.72 1.19
N ARG A 55 16.30 10.76 1.52
CA ARG A 55 16.79 10.51 2.88
C ARG A 55 16.30 11.56 3.87
N LEU A 56 16.34 12.84 3.50
CA LEU A 56 15.83 13.95 4.29
C LEU A 56 14.31 13.85 4.45
N GLY A 57 13.58 13.50 3.40
CA GLY A 57 12.15 13.19 3.49
C GLY A 57 11.88 12.04 4.46
N GLY A 58 12.65 10.95 4.35
CA GLY A 58 12.59 9.80 5.24
C GLY A 58 12.92 10.14 6.70
N THR A 59 13.76 11.12 7.01
CA THR A 59 14.09 11.51 8.39
C THR A 59 13.19 12.60 8.96
N THR A 60 12.67 13.51 8.13
CA THR A 60 11.91 14.68 8.60
C THR A 60 10.41 14.46 8.57
N ASP A 61 9.88 13.81 7.53
CA ASP A 61 8.44 13.56 7.42
C ASP A 61 8.00 12.44 8.35
N ARG A 62 6.96 12.70 9.15
CA ARG A 62 6.40 11.72 10.08
C ARG A 62 5.77 10.55 9.32
N GLN A 63 5.04 10.82 8.24
CA GLN A 63 4.37 9.75 7.49
C GLN A 63 5.38 8.84 6.79
N SER A 64 6.45 9.40 6.25
CA SER A 64 7.55 8.65 5.63
C SER A 64 8.29 7.79 6.65
N ARG A 65 8.59 8.32 7.85
CA ARG A 65 9.18 7.53 8.96
C ARG A 65 8.27 6.39 9.41
N GLU A 66 6.98 6.69 9.59
CA GLU A 66 6.00 5.68 10.00
C GLU A 66 5.82 4.62 8.91
N ARG A 67 5.82 5.00 7.63
CA ARG A 67 5.75 4.05 6.50
C ARG A 67 7.02 3.19 6.39
N GLU A 68 8.20 3.77 6.59
CA GLU A 68 9.48 3.04 6.52
C GLU A 68 9.67 2.10 7.72
N GLY A 69 9.33 2.58 8.92
CA GLY A 69 9.42 1.80 10.16
C GLY A 69 8.36 0.69 10.27
N TYR A 70 7.14 0.94 9.77
CA TYR A 70 6.00 0.05 10.00
C TYR A 70 5.43 -0.61 8.73
N LYS A 71 5.95 -0.27 7.54
CA LYS A 71 5.67 -0.92 6.24
C LYS A 71 4.17 -1.21 6.02
N THR A 72 3.80 -2.47 5.80
CA THR A 72 2.43 -2.93 5.54
C THR A 72 1.46 -2.59 6.68
N ALA A 73 1.95 -2.45 7.90
CA ALA A 73 1.11 -2.08 9.02
C ALA A 73 0.71 -0.61 9.05
N TYR A 74 1.58 0.26 8.52
CA TYR A 74 1.19 1.63 8.23
C TYR A 74 -0.01 1.65 7.27
N THR A 75 0.02 0.80 6.23
CA THR A 75 -1.11 0.69 5.28
C THR A 75 -2.42 0.33 5.98
N TYR A 76 -2.45 -0.66 6.87
CA TYR A 76 -3.67 -1.05 7.58
C TYR A 76 -4.17 -0.01 8.58
N THR A 77 -3.26 0.62 9.34
CA THR A 77 -3.63 1.67 10.29
C THR A 77 -4.11 2.94 9.58
N THR A 78 -3.51 3.29 8.44
CA THR A 78 -3.99 4.37 7.57
C THR A 78 -5.36 4.06 6.98
N LEU A 79 -5.58 2.83 6.49
CA LEU A 79 -6.88 2.37 5.99
C LEU A 79 -7.97 2.54 7.05
N ILE A 80 -7.72 2.13 8.29
CA ILE A 80 -8.67 2.32 9.40
C ILE A 80 -8.91 3.82 9.61
N LYS A 81 -7.87 4.64 9.75
CA LYS A 81 -8.01 6.09 9.98
C LYS A 81 -8.77 6.84 8.87
N GLN A 82 -8.69 6.35 7.63
CA GLN A 82 -9.37 6.97 6.49
C GLN A 82 -10.86 6.66 6.43
N HIS A 83 -11.28 5.51 6.97
CA HIS A 83 -12.64 5.00 6.80
C HIS A 83 -13.44 4.91 8.10
N VAL A 84 -12.79 4.99 9.25
CA VAL A 84 -13.39 4.76 10.57
C VAL A 84 -13.32 6.03 11.41
N LYS A 85 -14.43 6.36 12.08
CA LYS A 85 -14.55 7.56 12.92
C LYS A 85 -14.13 7.26 14.37
N PRO A 86 -13.77 8.28 15.16
CA PRO A 86 -13.50 8.11 16.59
C PRO A 86 -14.64 7.45 17.39
N THR A 87 -15.88 7.61 16.95
CA THR A 87 -17.08 7.03 17.57
C THR A 87 -17.35 5.59 17.15
N ASP A 88 -16.63 5.07 16.16
CA ASP A 88 -16.80 3.71 15.66
C ASP A 88 -16.05 2.70 16.54
N TYR A 89 -16.48 1.45 16.44
CA TYR A 89 -15.82 0.31 17.08
C TYR A 89 -15.26 -0.63 16.02
N PHE A 90 -13.96 -0.88 16.11
CA PHE A 90 -13.23 -1.80 15.26
C PHE A 90 -13.05 -3.13 15.99
N LEU A 91 -13.68 -4.17 15.46
CA LEU A 91 -13.49 -5.53 15.94
C LEU A 91 -12.20 -6.11 15.37
N ILE A 92 -11.31 -6.51 16.28
CA ILE A 92 -10.04 -7.14 15.95
C ILE A 92 -10.30 -8.59 15.54
N PRO A 93 -9.91 -9.01 14.32
CA PRO A 93 -10.05 -10.40 13.91
C PRO A 93 -9.13 -11.32 14.73
N PRO A 94 -9.52 -12.57 15.01
CA PRO A 94 -8.65 -13.56 15.63
C PRO A 94 -7.35 -13.76 14.83
N GLN A 95 -6.20 -13.84 15.51
CA GLN A 95 -4.92 -14.01 14.82
C GLN A 95 -4.87 -15.31 14.00
N ARG A 96 -5.42 -16.41 14.54
CA ARG A 96 -5.50 -17.70 13.84
C ARG A 96 -6.32 -17.63 12.55
N TYR A 97 -7.39 -16.83 12.52
CA TYR A 97 -8.18 -16.57 11.30
C TYR A 97 -7.30 -15.92 10.23
N LEU A 98 -6.55 -14.88 10.60
CA LEU A 98 -5.66 -14.16 9.69
C LEU A 98 -4.53 -15.07 9.19
N ILE A 99 -3.95 -15.88 10.09
CA ILE A 99 -2.89 -16.80 9.69
C ILE A 99 -3.43 -17.85 8.72
N ARG A 100 -4.58 -18.47 8.99
CA ARG A 100 -5.12 -19.50 8.10
C ARG A 100 -5.51 -18.95 6.73
N ASN A 101 -6.12 -17.77 6.70
CA ASN A 101 -6.79 -17.26 5.50
C ASN A 101 -5.95 -16.25 4.70
N ALA A 102 -5.08 -15.47 5.36
CA ALA A 102 -4.29 -14.40 4.72
C ALA A 102 -2.76 -14.59 4.80
N TYR A 103 -2.25 -15.58 5.54
CA TYR A 103 -0.80 -15.78 5.64
C TYR A 103 -0.17 -16.17 4.30
N LYS A 104 0.94 -15.51 3.98
CA LYS A 104 1.82 -15.85 2.87
C LYS A 104 3.20 -16.15 3.44
N LEU A 105 3.85 -17.19 2.92
CA LEU A 105 5.18 -17.60 3.37
C LEU A 105 6.15 -16.40 3.32
N GLY A 106 6.72 -16.03 4.48
CA GLY A 106 7.65 -14.91 4.61
C GLY A 106 7.01 -13.54 4.88
N ALA A 107 5.68 -13.40 4.79
CA ALA A 107 4.96 -12.19 5.18
C ALA A 107 4.40 -12.35 6.60
N ALA A 108 5.08 -11.78 7.60
CA ALA A 108 4.58 -11.67 8.97
C ALA A 108 3.45 -10.61 9.11
N ASP A 109 3.17 -9.92 8.02
CA ASP A 109 2.83 -8.50 8.05
C ASP A 109 1.34 -8.24 8.34
N GLY A 110 0.49 -9.25 8.19
CA GLY A 110 -0.96 -9.13 8.40
C GLY A 110 -1.42 -9.38 9.83
N TYR A 111 -0.72 -10.20 10.63
CA TYR A 111 -1.23 -10.66 11.94
C TYR A 111 -0.38 -10.21 13.13
N VAL A 112 0.94 -9.99 12.96
CA VAL A 112 1.80 -9.42 14.03
C VAL A 112 1.32 -8.03 14.43
N TRP A 113 0.71 -7.31 13.49
CA TRP A 113 0.26 -5.93 13.64
C TRP A 113 -1.21 -5.74 14.02
N LEU A 114 -2.03 -6.80 13.94
CA LEU A 114 -3.41 -6.75 14.43
C LEU A 114 -3.52 -7.03 15.93
N TYR A 115 -2.41 -6.88 16.65
CA TYR A 115 -2.41 -6.88 18.09
C TYR A 115 -2.99 -5.55 18.62
N PRO A 116 -4.00 -5.57 19.50
CA PRO A 116 -4.63 -4.39 20.07
C PRO A 116 -3.62 -3.41 20.65
N SER A 117 -2.55 -3.78 21.36
CA SER A 117 -1.64 -2.74 21.89
C SER A 117 -0.92 -1.96 20.80
N VAL A 118 -0.57 -2.63 19.70
CA VAL A 118 0.07 -2.02 18.54
C VAL A 118 -0.97 -1.17 17.80
N LEU A 119 -2.17 -1.71 17.59
CA LEU A 119 -3.30 -0.95 17.04
C LEU A 119 -3.64 0.26 17.91
N TYR A 120 -3.68 0.13 19.24
CA TYR A 120 -3.94 1.23 20.18
C TYR A 120 -2.88 2.31 20.06
N TYR A 121 -1.60 1.91 20.03
CA TYR A 121 -0.49 2.84 19.88
C TYR A 121 -0.57 3.63 18.56
N HIS A 122 -0.92 2.97 17.45
CA HIS A 122 -0.92 3.61 16.14
C HIS A 122 -2.24 4.27 15.75
N LEU A 123 -3.38 3.78 16.23
CA LEU A 123 -4.69 4.35 15.97
C LEU A 123 -5.01 5.48 16.95
N GLY A 124 -4.44 5.47 18.15
CA GLY A 124 -4.68 6.51 19.15
C GLY A 124 -6.18 6.64 19.46
N LYS A 125 -6.72 7.86 19.38
CA LYS A 125 -8.17 8.15 19.56
C LYS A 125 -9.00 8.00 18.27
N ALA A 126 -8.44 7.43 17.20
CA ALA A 126 -9.13 7.35 15.91
C ALA A 126 -10.28 6.34 15.89
N VAL A 127 -10.27 5.33 16.77
CA VAL A 127 -11.32 4.29 16.85
C VAL A 127 -11.27 3.55 18.18
N HIS A 128 -12.41 3.02 18.63
CA HIS A 128 -12.46 2.08 19.75
C HIS A 128 -12.13 0.66 19.29
N LEU A 129 -11.17 -0.01 19.94
CA LEU A 129 -10.83 -1.39 19.63
C LEU A 129 -11.64 -2.36 20.49
N LEU A 130 -12.19 -3.40 19.85
CA LEU A 130 -12.88 -4.50 20.48
C LEU A 130 -12.17 -5.82 20.16
N ASP A 131 -12.05 -6.68 21.16
CA ASP A 131 -11.51 -8.03 21.00
C ASP A 131 -12.64 -9.08 21.09
N MET A 132 -12.44 -10.21 20.41
CA MET A 132 -13.30 -11.38 20.39
C MET A 132 -13.33 -12.15 21.72
N THR A 133 -12.64 -11.66 22.76
CA THR A 133 -12.70 -12.18 24.14
C THR A 133 -13.70 -11.40 25.02
N GLY A 134 -14.19 -10.25 24.57
CA GLY A 134 -15.17 -9.44 25.29
C GLY A 134 -16.58 -10.07 25.36
N PRO A 135 -17.50 -9.52 26.15
CA PRO A 135 -18.89 -9.99 26.18
C PRO A 135 -19.59 -9.74 24.83
N ASP A 136 -20.49 -10.64 24.41
CA ASP A 136 -21.23 -10.54 23.13
C ASP A 136 -21.91 -9.17 22.92
N THR A 137 -22.35 -8.53 24.00
CA THR A 137 -23.00 -7.21 23.99
C THR A 137 -22.12 -6.12 23.39
N THR A 138 -20.80 -6.16 23.63
CA THR A 138 -19.88 -5.17 23.06
C THR A 138 -19.59 -5.45 21.59
N TRP A 139 -19.59 -6.71 21.17
CA TRP A 139 -19.40 -7.07 19.76
C TRP A 139 -20.51 -6.52 18.87
N HIS A 140 -21.74 -6.44 19.36
CA HIS A 140 -22.84 -5.82 18.60
C HIS A 140 -22.59 -4.34 18.26
N TRP A 141 -21.70 -3.65 18.98
CA TRP A 141 -21.31 -2.27 18.68
C TRP A 141 -20.24 -2.17 17.59
N ALA A 142 -19.61 -3.28 17.22
CA ALA A 142 -18.62 -3.29 16.15
C ALA A 142 -19.22 -2.81 14.82
N THR A 143 -18.59 -1.78 14.25
CA THR A 143 -18.97 -1.20 12.97
C THR A 143 -18.01 -1.60 11.85
N HIS A 144 -16.76 -1.96 12.18
CA HIS A 144 -15.76 -2.38 11.20
C HIS A 144 -14.92 -3.55 11.72
N THR A 145 -14.32 -4.28 10.80
CA THR A 145 -13.29 -5.30 11.08
C THR A 145 -12.39 -5.47 9.85
N PHE A 146 -11.33 -6.28 9.97
CA PHE A 146 -10.67 -6.80 8.77
C PHE A 146 -11.24 -8.16 8.38
N TRP A 147 -11.43 -8.35 7.09
CA TRP A 147 -11.92 -9.58 6.51
C TRP A 147 -10.98 -10.07 5.43
N VAL A 148 -10.87 -11.39 5.26
CA VAL A 148 -10.07 -11.98 4.19
C VAL A 148 -10.97 -12.26 2.99
N GLN A 149 -10.66 -11.60 1.88
CA GLN A 149 -11.31 -11.80 0.60
C GLN A 149 -10.23 -12.09 -0.45
N ASN A 150 -10.39 -13.17 -1.21
CA ASN A 150 -9.44 -13.58 -2.26
C ASN A 150 -7.97 -13.65 -1.78
N LYS A 151 -7.73 -14.19 -0.57
CA LYS A 151 -6.40 -14.28 0.08
C LYS A 151 -5.74 -12.90 0.31
N GLN A 152 -6.54 -11.85 0.41
CA GLN A 152 -6.12 -10.50 0.75
C GLN A 152 -6.93 -9.98 1.94
N LEU A 153 -6.27 -9.20 2.80
CA LEU A 153 -6.91 -8.58 3.94
C LEU A 153 -7.54 -7.24 3.52
N VAL A 154 -8.84 -7.10 3.73
CA VAL A 154 -9.63 -5.91 3.36
C VAL A 154 -10.37 -5.37 4.56
N LEU A 155 -10.59 -4.05 4.59
CA LEU A 155 -11.42 -3.41 5.61
C LEU A 155 -12.90 -3.66 5.29
N LEU A 156 -13.61 -4.31 6.21
CA LEU A 156 -15.02 -4.64 6.07
C LEU A 156 -15.86 -3.81 7.03
N ARG A 157 -16.96 -3.22 6.52
CA ARG A 157 -18.00 -2.62 7.34
C ARG A 157 -19.00 -3.68 7.79
N LEU A 158 -19.28 -3.72 9.09
CA LEU A 158 -20.24 -4.63 9.71
C LEU A 158 -21.64 -4.03 9.64
N THR A 159 -22.54 -4.71 8.93
CA THR A 159 -23.96 -4.36 8.77
C THR A 159 -24.83 -5.44 9.42
N ALA A 160 -26.13 -5.19 9.56
CA ALA A 160 -27.06 -6.18 10.10
C ALA A 160 -27.04 -7.50 9.32
N GLU A 161 -26.76 -7.45 8.02
CA GLU A 161 -26.78 -8.60 7.11
C GLU A 161 -25.54 -9.49 7.27
N ASN A 162 -24.35 -8.91 7.41
CA ASN A 162 -23.09 -9.66 7.39
C ASN A 162 -22.54 -9.95 8.80
N ARG A 163 -22.96 -9.19 9.82
CA ARG A 163 -22.34 -9.21 11.15
C ARG A 163 -22.38 -10.60 11.79
N GLN A 164 -23.53 -11.26 11.75
CA GLN A 164 -23.66 -12.58 12.38
C GLN A 164 -22.77 -13.63 11.71
N ALA A 165 -22.64 -13.57 10.38
CA ALA A 165 -21.77 -14.48 9.63
C ALA A 165 -20.29 -14.24 9.99
N VAL A 166 -19.86 -12.99 10.10
CA VAL A 166 -18.49 -12.64 10.52
C VAL A 166 -18.20 -13.16 11.92
N PHE A 167 -19.09 -12.91 12.89
CA PHE A 167 -18.88 -13.37 14.27
C PHE A 167 -18.85 -14.89 14.36
N THR A 168 -19.74 -15.56 13.64
CA THR A 168 -19.78 -17.02 13.59
C THR A 168 -18.49 -17.58 13.00
N GLU A 169 -17.95 -16.97 11.94
CA GLU A 169 -16.68 -17.39 11.37
C GLU A 169 -15.54 -17.15 12.36
N PHE A 170 -15.43 -15.96 12.95
CA PHE A 170 -14.37 -15.64 13.90
C PHE A 170 -14.35 -16.57 15.11
N ARG A 171 -15.52 -16.96 15.65
CA ARG A 171 -15.61 -17.90 16.77
C ARG A 171 -15.03 -19.29 16.49
N LYS A 172 -14.86 -19.69 15.23
CA LYS A 172 -14.18 -20.95 14.86
C LYS A 172 -12.68 -20.92 15.17
N TYR A 173 -12.12 -19.71 15.26
CA TYR A 173 -10.70 -19.48 15.51
C TYR A 173 -10.61 -18.97 16.93
N ASP A 174 -10.31 -19.88 17.85
CA ASP A 174 -10.04 -19.61 19.27
C ASP A 174 -9.70 -18.13 19.53
N PRO A 175 -10.63 -17.37 20.13
CA PRO A 175 -10.50 -15.94 20.25
C PRO A 175 -9.41 -15.54 21.24
N GLN A 176 -8.70 -16.52 21.83
CA GLN A 176 -7.62 -16.27 22.74
C GLN A 176 -6.61 -15.27 22.19
N PHE A 177 -6.32 -14.34 23.07
CA PHE A 177 -5.42 -13.26 22.83
C PHE A 177 -3.97 -13.74 22.87
N PHE A 178 -3.46 -14.23 21.74
CA PHE A 178 -2.09 -14.73 21.63
C PHE A 178 -1.37 -14.09 20.45
N ALA A 179 -0.26 -13.41 20.71
CA ALA A 179 0.60 -12.84 19.68
C ALA A 179 1.54 -13.92 19.13
N TYR A 180 1.31 -14.34 17.89
CA TYR A 180 2.21 -15.26 17.19
C TYR A 180 3.48 -14.53 16.72
N THR A 181 4.66 -15.09 16.98
CA THR A 181 5.88 -14.66 16.28
C THR A 181 5.83 -15.07 14.79
N PRO A 182 6.66 -14.48 13.92
CA PRO A 182 6.85 -14.93 12.53
C PRO A 182 7.09 -16.43 12.36
N GLU A 183 7.76 -17.05 13.33
CA GLU A 183 8.06 -18.48 13.28
C GLU A 183 6.90 -19.32 13.80
N GLN A 184 6.25 -18.91 14.90
CA GLN A 184 5.07 -19.60 15.42
C GLN A 184 3.91 -19.59 14.42
N ALA A 185 3.69 -18.48 13.72
CA ALA A 185 2.64 -18.42 12.70
C ALA A 185 2.93 -19.32 11.51
N ARG A 186 4.20 -19.42 11.08
CA ARG A 186 4.62 -20.40 10.06
C ARG A 186 4.28 -21.81 10.51
N ARG A 187 4.73 -22.19 11.71
CA ARG A 187 4.49 -23.52 12.27
C ARG A 187 2.99 -23.82 12.36
N TYR A 188 2.20 -22.86 12.84
CA TYR A 188 0.74 -23.00 12.89
C TYR A 188 0.11 -23.14 11.50
N TYR A 189 0.48 -22.30 10.54
CA TYR A 189 -0.07 -22.37 9.18
C TYR A 189 0.19 -23.73 8.52
N TYR A 190 1.39 -24.28 8.71
CA TYR A 190 1.76 -25.57 8.13
C TYR A 190 1.19 -26.78 8.87
N SER A 191 0.88 -26.68 10.16
CA SER A 191 0.25 -27.78 10.90
C SER A 191 -1.24 -27.97 10.58
N GLN A 192 -1.85 -27.02 9.85
CA GLN A 192 -3.26 -27.02 9.48
C GLN A 192 -3.51 -27.36 8.00
N LYS A 193 -2.44 -27.62 7.22
CA LYS A 193 -2.51 -28.10 5.83
C LYS A 193 -2.43 -29.62 5.79
#